data_AF-A0A2H3DZQ7-F1
#
_entry.id   AF-A0A2H3DZQ7-F1
#
_cell.length_a   1.000
_cell.length_b   1.000
_cell.length_c   1.000
_cell.angle_alpha   90.00
_cell.angle_beta   90.00
_cell.angle_gamma   90.00
#
_symmetry.space_group_name_H-M   'P 1'
#
loop_
_entity.id
_entity.type
_entity.pdbx_description
1 polymer ?
#
loop_
_entity_poly.entity_id
_entity_poly.type
_entity_poly.pdbx_seq_one_letter_code
_entity_poly.pdbx_strand_id
1 'polypeptide(L)'
;RRVLNVEHADDGALWSTSPTGIQFHCDDYGPWTRRKGLLINYGKNKALIFGKRPREIPTITLLDTPIEWTDDTRFLGIVFCSTAMDIFRSHSIQLAKKALRVCNVTFAMERFLGDIHPRTGLSIYSVRVDSVLTYGAQIVVVTADSTLRHLEKVQVAFLRRLLHVHKRSMTTVLFSAIRYRRLILAMRYLLHLLAERSSSKLAPFGLDACIELRRLGKRNWLTDIATVLGHLYHPILININELLSPDRVHELITTVDHMWKDELVDIITGSPTTSLLAHRFVLSQASSAVFRPYLDVRIPAHRVALTRALTGTHDLAIERGKWVGLARQWRLCRMCNDDVEDVIHVLFMCNHGAAVQLRQPFLNTTLSSFPALSGLNSPESLFHRMIESKDLTEPTARFVYNMFSLWKSVPLF
;
A
#
# COMPACT_ATOMS: atom_id res chain seq x y z
N ARG A 1 3.59 -12.83 42.34
CA ARG A 1 4.98 -13.01 41.82
C ARG A 1 5.04 -13.73 40.47
N ARG A 2 3.95 -13.80 39.68
CA ARG A 2 3.98 -14.49 38.38
C ARG A 2 4.83 -13.66 37.42
N VAL A 3 5.84 -14.29 36.84
CA VAL A 3 6.67 -13.74 35.78
C VAL A 3 6.54 -14.68 34.60
N LEU A 4 6.34 -14.09 33.44
CA LEU A 4 6.36 -14.80 32.17
C LEU A 4 7.68 -14.45 31.48
N ASN A 5 8.36 -15.48 30.98
CA ASN A 5 9.63 -15.36 30.28
C ASN A 5 9.50 -16.03 28.91
N VAL A 6 9.91 -15.33 27.85
CA VAL A 6 10.05 -15.90 26.51
C VAL A 6 11.41 -15.54 25.95
N GLU A 7 12.08 -16.55 25.42
CA GLU A 7 13.45 -16.46 24.92
C GLU A 7 13.51 -16.94 23.48
N HIS A 8 14.34 -16.28 22.67
CA HIS A 8 14.66 -16.68 21.32
C HIS A 8 16.15 -16.41 21.08
N ALA A 9 16.96 -17.47 21.09
CA ALA A 9 18.41 -17.36 21.16
C ALA A 9 18.85 -16.52 22.38
N ASP A 10 19.62 -15.45 22.18
CA ASP A 10 20.06 -14.52 23.23
C ASP A 10 19.04 -13.43 23.58
N ASP A 11 18.02 -13.22 22.74
CA ASP A 11 16.97 -12.24 22.97
C ASP A 11 15.89 -12.81 23.91
N GLY A 12 15.80 -12.25 25.12
CA GLY A 12 14.75 -12.57 26.11
C GLY A 12 13.77 -11.42 26.34
N ALA A 13 12.53 -11.76 26.71
CA ALA A 13 11.52 -10.80 27.15
C ALA A 13 10.80 -11.30 28.40
N LEU A 14 10.69 -10.42 29.39
CA LEU A 14 10.05 -10.68 30.68
C LEU A 14 8.84 -9.77 30.87
N TRP A 15 7.75 -10.32 31.39
CA TRP A 15 6.57 -9.53 31.75
C TRP A 15 6.05 -9.93 33.13
N SER A 16 5.69 -8.94 33.93
CA SER A 16 4.98 -9.12 35.19
C SER A 16 4.04 -7.94 35.44
N THR A 17 2.97 -8.18 36.18
CA THR A 17 2.07 -7.13 36.67
C THR A 17 2.57 -6.48 37.97
N SER A 18 3.73 -6.92 38.49
CA SER A 18 4.33 -6.37 39.70
C SER A 18 5.84 -6.14 39.52
N PRO A 19 6.37 -4.96 39.90
CA PRO A 19 7.82 -4.70 39.87
C PRO A 19 8.62 -5.70 40.70
N THR A 20 8.08 -6.13 41.85
CA THR A 20 8.70 -7.16 42.70
C THR A 20 8.81 -8.52 42.01
N GLY A 21 7.89 -8.81 41.09
CA GLY A 21 7.97 -10.00 40.25
C GLY A 21 9.16 -9.93 39.29
N ILE A 22 9.31 -8.81 38.59
CA ILE A 22 10.44 -8.61 37.66
C ILE A 22 11.77 -8.68 38.42
N GLN A 23 11.90 -7.96 39.54
CA GLN A 23 13.13 -7.97 40.35
C GLN A 23 13.48 -9.39 40.81
N PHE A 24 12.50 -10.13 41.34
CA PHE A 24 12.71 -11.52 41.76
C PHE A 24 13.26 -12.42 40.64
N HIS A 25 12.81 -12.22 39.39
CA HIS A 25 13.36 -12.96 38.26
C HIS A 25 14.76 -12.47 37.87
N CYS A 26 15.03 -11.16 37.92
CA CYS A 26 16.38 -10.61 37.69
C CYS A 26 17.40 -11.14 38.72
N ASP A 27 16.99 -11.28 39.98
CA ASP A 27 17.80 -11.79 41.08
C ASP A 27 18.21 -13.26 40.89
N ASP A 28 17.42 -14.06 40.17
CA ASP A 28 17.77 -15.45 39.81
C ASP A 28 18.51 -15.52 38.46
N TYR A 29 18.01 -14.80 37.46
CA TYR A 29 18.52 -14.83 36.09
C TYR A 29 19.96 -14.31 35.99
N GLY A 30 20.26 -13.18 36.66
CA GLY A 30 21.60 -12.60 36.67
C GLY A 30 22.67 -13.59 37.16
N PRO A 31 22.57 -14.12 38.39
CA PRO A 31 23.50 -15.12 38.89
C PRO A 31 23.54 -16.39 38.05
N TRP A 32 22.41 -16.83 37.48
CA TRP A 32 22.37 -17.97 36.55
C TRP A 32 23.24 -17.73 35.31
N THR A 33 23.14 -16.56 34.66
CA THR A 33 23.97 -16.24 33.48
C THR A 33 25.46 -16.29 33.82
N ARG A 34 25.85 -15.74 34.97
CA ARG A 34 27.23 -15.78 35.47
C ARG A 34 27.73 -17.22 35.69
N ARG A 35 26.90 -18.09 36.30
CA ARG A 35 27.24 -19.52 36.48
C ARG A 35 27.41 -20.25 35.16
N LYS A 36 26.72 -19.81 34.10
CA LYS A 36 26.83 -20.37 32.75
C LYS A 36 27.94 -19.73 31.91
N GLY A 37 28.70 -18.78 32.45
CA GLY A 37 29.76 -18.08 31.73
C GLY A 37 29.23 -17.13 30.65
N LEU A 38 27.97 -16.69 30.76
CA LEU A 38 27.35 -15.76 29.82
C LEU A 38 27.54 -14.31 30.30
N LEU A 39 27.84 -13.42 29.37
CA LEU A 39 27.96 -11.99 29.64
C LEU A 39 26.67 -11.26 29.23
N ILE A 40 26.13 -10.47 30.15
CA ILE A 40 24.93 -9.66 29.90
C ILE A 40 25.34 -8.35 29.21
N ASN A 41 24.69 -8.03 28.09
CA ASN A 41 24.82 -6.72 27.47
C ASN A 41 23.85 -5.72 28.10
N TYR A 42 24.26 -5.05 29.19
CA TYR A 42 23.41 -4.10 29.92
C TYR A 42 22.81 -3.00 29.04
N GLY A 43 23.55 -2.51 28.04
CA GLY A 43 23.07 -1.46 27.13
C GLY A 43 21.87 -1.88 26.28
N LYS A 44 21.69 -3.19 26.03
CA LYS A 44 20.53 -3.74 25.31
C LYS A 44 19.33 -4.05 26.21
N ASN A 45 19.52 -4.13 27.52
CA ASN A 45 18.45 -4.44 28.46
C ASN A 45 17.63 -3.18 28.76
N LYS A 46 16.36 -3.18 28.36
CA LYS A 46 15.42 -2.06 28.55
C LYS A 46 14.15 -2.54 29.22
N ALA A 47 13.51 -1.67 29.98
CA ALA A 47 12.24 -1.92 30.64
C ALA A 47 11.16 -0.93 30.17
N LEU A 48 9.91 -1.40 30.07
CA LEU A 48 8.75 -0.62 29.65
C LEU A 48 7.62 -0.75 30.67
N ILE A 49 6.86 0.33 30.87
CA ILE A 49 5.69 0.34 31.74
C ILE A 49 4.43 0.49 30.90
N PHE A 50 3.68 -0.59 30.71
CA PHE A 50 2.39 -0.53 30.04
C PHE A 50 1.27 -0.13 31.02
N GLY A 51 0.41 0.78 30.58
CA GLY A 51 -0.74 1.26 31.36
C GLY A 51 -0.47 2.57 32.10
N LYS A 52 -1.10 2.75 33.25
CA LYS A 52 -0.96 3.99 34.03
C LYS A 52 0.46 4.08 34.60
N ARG A 53 1.22 5.08 34.18
CA ARG A 53 2.56 5.34 34.70
C ARG A 53 2.49 5.60 36.21
N PRO A 54 3.29 4.90 37.03
CA PRO A 54 3.32 5.15 38.47
C PRO A 54 3.92 6.52 38.77
N ARG A 55 3.60 7.09 39.93
CA ARG A 55 4.17 8.38 40.38
C ARG A 55 5.69 8.30 40.54
N GLU A 56 6.15 7.19 41.10
CA GLU A 56 7.56 6.87 41.26
C GLU A 56 7.88 5.65 40.39
N ILE A 57 8.91 5.78 39.56
CA ILE A 57 9.35 4.70 38.69
C ILE A 57 10.21 3.74 39.54
N PRO A 58 9.87 2.44 39.59
CA PRO A 58 10.62 1.49 40.40
C PRO A 58 12.03 1.29 39.83
N THR A 59 13.01 1.17 40.71
CA THR A 59 14.37 0.76 40.30
C THR A 59 14.39 -0.76 40.20
N ILE A 60 14.80 -1.28 39.04
CA ILE A 60 15.01 -2.71 38.80
C ILE A 60 16.48 -2.90 38.47
N THR A 61 17.13 -3.85 39.13
CA THR A 61 18.56 -4.14 38.97
C THR A 61 18.78 -5.56 38.45
N LEU A 62 19.76 -5.72 37.56
CA LEU A 62 20.25 -7.01 37.09
C LEU A 62 21.75 -7.08 37.38
N LEU A 63 22.18 -7.99 38.27
CA LEU A 63 23.56 -8.02 38.79
C LEU A 63 24.02 -6.63 39.26
N ASP A 64 23.25 -6.01 40.15
CA ASP A 64 23.47 -4.67 40.73
C ASP A 64 23.49 -3.51 39.73
N THR A 65 23.25 -3.76 38.44
CA THR A 65 23.18 -2.73 37.41
C THR A 65 21.73 -2.34 37.15
N PRO A 66 21.35 -1.05 37.28
CA PRO A 66 19.98 -0.61 37.03
C PRO A 66 19.60 -0.77 35.55
N ILE A 67 18.39 -1.29 35.30
CA ILE A 67 17.82 -1.40 33.97
C ILE A 67 17.22 -0.05 33.55
N GLU A 68 17.52 0.40 32.34
CA GLU A 68 16.99 1.64 31.80
C GLU A 68 15.50 1.51 31.45
N TRP A 69 14.70 2.48 31.90
CA TRP A 69 13.30 2.62 31.49
C TRP A 69 13.19 3.44 30.20
N THR A 70 12.52 2.87 29.20
CA THR A 70 12.30 3.53 27.91
C THR A 70 10.82 3.53 27.55
N ASP A 71 10.43 4.47 26.69
CA ASP A 71 9.05 4.53 26.19
C ASP A 71 8.82 3.51 25.06
N ASP A 72 9.87 3.15 24.31
CA ASP A 72 9.86 2.08 23.32
C ASP A 72 11.09 1.17 23.36
N THR A 73 10.92 -0.08 22.92
CA THR A 73 12.03 -1.01 22.69
C THR A 73 11.70 -2.00 21.58
N ARG A 74 12.73 -2.66 21.05
CA ARG A 74 12.60 -3.69 20.02
C ARG A 74 12.77 -5.08 20.64
N PHE A 75 11.87 -6.00 20.28
CA PHE A 75 12.01 -7.43 20.55
C PHE A 75 11.66 -8.22 19.28
N LEU A 76 12.56 -9.09 18.84
CA LEU A 76 12.44 -9.88 17.59
C LEU A 76 12.04 -9.04 16.36
N GLY A 77 12.62 -7.85 16.25
CA GLY A 77 12.36 -6.92 15.16
C GLY A 77 11.07 -6.10 15.27
N ILE A 78 10.18 -6.39 16.24
CA ILE A 78 8.97 -5.63 16.51
C ILE A 78 9.25 -4.56 17.56
N VAL A 79 8.79 -3.34 17.31
CA VAL A 79 8.91 -2.23 18.25
C VAL A 79 7.65 -2.08 19.08
N PHE A 80 7.79 -2.16 20.40
CA PHE A 80 6.70 -1.94 21.34
C PHE A 80 6.80 -0.53 21.92
N CYS A 81 5.67 0.16 22.01
CA CYS A 81 5.55 1.51 22.56
C CYS A 81 4.60 1.48 23.76
N SER A 82 5.07 1.96 24.91
CA SER A 82 4.31 1.95 26.16
C SER A 82 3.46 3.19 26.40
N THR A 83 3.74 4.28 25.68
CA THR A 83 3.10 5.60 25.83
C THR A 83 1.96 5.85 24.83
N ALA A 84 1.76 4.95 23.87
CA ALA A 84 0.67 5.01 22.90
C ALA A 84 -0.44 3.99 23.21
N MET A 85 -1.69 4.33 22.86
CA MET A 85 -2.83 3.39 22.93
C MET A 85 -2.64 2.16 22.04
N ASP A 86 -2.02 2.36 20.86
CA ASP A 86 -1.56 1.29 19.98
C ASP A 86 -0.09 1.00 20.31
N ILE A 87 0.16 -0.15 20.95
CA ILE A 87 1.50 -0.57 21.37
C ILE A 87 2.45 -0.79 20.18
N PHE A 88 1.93 -0.90 18.96
CA PHE A 88 2.73 -1.08 17.74
C PHE A 88 2.82 0.18 16.88
N ARG A 89 2.34 1.33 17.37
CA ARG A 89 2.38 2.60 16.63
C ARG A 89 3.78 2.94 16.14
N SER A 90 4.77 2.88 17.04
CA SER A 90 6.18 3.14 16.71
C SER A 90 6.71 2.16 15.67
N HIS A 91 6.33 0.88 15.74
CA HIS A 91 6.72 -0.14 14.75
C HIS A 91 6.26 0.23 13.35
N SER A 92 4.97 0.49 13.15
CA SER A 92 4.42 0.86 11.85
C SER A 92 5.06 2.12 11.27
N ILE A 93 5.31 3.14 12.11
CA ILE A 93 5.99 4.37 11.68
C ILE A 93 7.44 4.08 11.26
N GLN A 94 8.16 3.24 12.01
CA GLN A 94 9.54 2.85 11.67
C GLN A 94 9.59 2.01 10.38
N LEU A 95 8.64 1.10 10.17
CA LEU A 95 8.51 0.36 8.90
C LEU A 95 8.28 1.31 7.73
N ALA A 96 7.37 2.27 7.86
CA ALA A 96 7.13 3.27 6.82
C ALA A 96 8.41 4.06 6.49
N LYS A 97 9.15 4.53 7.50
CA LYS A 97 10.43 5.23 7.31
C LYS A 97 11.48 4.34 6.62
N LYS A 98 11.59 3.07 7.05
CA LYS A 98 12.53 2.10 6.46
C LYS A 98 12.18 1.81 5.00
N ALA A 99 10.91 1.52 4.72
CA ALA A 99 10.42 1.27 3.37
C ALA A 99 10.61 2.49 2.46
N LEU A 100 10.34 3.71 2.95
CA LEU A 100 10.57 4.93 2.18
C LEU A 100 12.05 5.14 1.83
N ARG A 101 12.98 4.82 2.75
CA ARG A 101 14.41 4.84 2.43
C ARG A 101 14.76 3.87 1.32
N VAL A 102 14.21 2.66 1.37
CA VAL A 102 14.37 1.67 0.29
C VAL A 102 13.85 2.23 -1.03
N CYS A 103 12.65 2.80 -1.06
CA CYS A 103 12.10 3.45 -2.25
C CYS A 103 13.04 4.53 -2.79
N ASN A 104 13.55 5.40 -1.92
CA ASN A 104 14.44 6.50 -2.32
C ASN A 104 15.74 5.98 -2.93
N VAL A 105 16.34 4.94 -2.34
CA VAL A 105 17.55 4.31 -2.90
C VAL A 105 17.26 3.67 -4.25
N THR A 106 16.13 2.95 -4.40
CA THR A 106 15.73 2.35 -5.68
C THR A 106 15.65 3.39 -6.79
N PHE A 107 14.95 4.51 -6.56
CA PHE A 107 14.81 5.56 -7.59
C PHE A 107 16.05 6.45 -7.74
N ALA A 108 16.96 6.49 -6.76
CA ALA A 108 18.25 7.16 -6.94
C ALA A 108 19.12 6.46 -7.99
N MET A 109 18.94 5.14 -8.17
CA MET A 109 19.66 4.37 -9.18
C MET A 109 19.22 4.68 -10.61
N GLU A 110 18.06 5.31 -10.83
CA GLU A 110 17.60 5.72 -12.17
C GLU A 110 18.57 6.67 -12.86
N ARG A 111 19.30 7.50 -12.09
CA ARG A 111 20.33 8.38 -12.65
C ARG A 111 21.45 7.61 -13.35
N PHE A 112 21.72 6.38 -12.94
CA PHE A 112 22.79 5.55 -13.45
C PHE A 112 22.31 4.49 -14.44
N LEU A 113 21.10 3.96 -14.23
CA LEU A 113 20.55 2.84 -15.01
C LEU A 113 19.49 3.25 -16.03
N GLY A 114 19.05 4.52 -16.00
CA GLY A 114 17.90 4.99 -16.76
C GLY A 114 16.56 4.65 -16.09
N ASP A 115 15.50 4.78 -16.88
CA ASP A 115 14.11 4.53 -16.47
C ASP A 115 13.89 3.09 -15.96
N ILE A 116 13.24 2.95 -14.80
CA ILE A 116 12.85 1.63 -14.29
C ILE A 116 11.55 1.19 -14.96
N HIS A 117 11.64 0.14 -15.76
CA HIS A 117 10.47 -0.46 -16.38
C HIS A 117 9.42 -0.90 -15.32
N PRO A 118 8.11 -0.59 -15.49
CA PRO A 118 7.07 -0.87 -14.48
C PRO A 118 7.04 -2.32 -13.98
N ARG A 119 7.20 -3.30 -14.87
CA ARG A 119 7.26 -4.73 -14.50
C ARG A 119 8.40 -5.03 -13.52
N THR A 120 9.59 -4.51 -13.81
CA THR A 120 10.77 -4.64 -12.94
C THR A 120 10.56 -3.89 -11.63
N GLY A 121 10.02 -2.67 -11.69
CA GLY A 121 9.71 -1.88 -10.50
C GLY A 121 8.72 -2.55 -9.56
N LEU A 122 7.68 -3.22 -10.09
CA LEU A 122 6.74 -4.01 -9.28
C LEU A 122 7.40 -5.22 -8.61
N SER A 123 8.35 -5.87 -9.29
CA SER A 123 9.16 -6.94 -8.69
C SER A 123 10.03 -6.41 -7.54
N ILE A 124 10.71 -5.28 -7.75
CA ILE A 124 11.50 -4.60 -6.70
C ILE A 124 10.61 -4.19 -5.53
N TYR A 125 9.43 -3.65 -5.80
CA TYR A 125 8.44 -3.30 -4.77
C TYR A 125 8.12 -4.51 -3.91
N SER A 126 7.69 -5.62 -4.52
CA SER A 126 7.32 -6.85 -3.82
C SER A 126 8.45 -7.36 -2.92
N VAL A 127 9.67 -7.42 -3.46
CA VAL A 127 10.82 -8.01 -2.74
C VAL A 127 11.37 -7.08 -1.65
N ARG A 128 11.38 -5.76 -1.87
CA ARG A 128 12.15 -4.82 -1.03
C ARG A 128 11.29 -3.86 -0.21
N VAL A 129 10.14 -3.46 -0.73
CA VAL A 129 9.27 -2.46 -0.10
C VAL A 129 8.12 -3.15 0.63
N ASP A 130 7.38 -4.01 -0.07
CA ASP A 130 6.27 -4.76 0.51
C ASP A 130 6.73 -5.68 1.64
N SER A 131 7.88 -6.36 1.48
CA SER A 131 8.47 -7.19 2.55
C SER A 131 8.76 -6.41 3.84
N VAL A 132 9.13 -5.13 3.73
CA VAL A 132 9.30 -4.23 4.88
C VAL A 132 7.93 -3.79 5.41
N LEU A 133 7.03 -3.35 4.53
CA LEU A 133 5.71 -2.86 4.92
C LEU A 133 4.80 -3.93 5.51
N THR A 134 5.06 -5.22 5.25
CA THR A 134 4.30 -6.37 5.77
C THR A 134 5.01 -7.08 6.93
N TYR A 135 6.20 -6.62 7.33
CA TYR A 135 6.96 -7.24 8.41
C TYR A 135 6.16 -7.22 9.73
N GLY A 136 5.92 -8.41 10.28
CA GLY A 136 5.13 -8.61 11.49
C GLY A 136 3.63 -8.41 11.34
N ALA A 137 3.09 -8.28 10.12
CA ALA A 137 1.66 -8.07 9.88
C ALA A 137 0.76 -9.20 10.41
N GLN A 138 1.32 -10.39 10.65
CA GLN A 138 0.61 -11.50 11.28
C GLN A 138 0.15 -11.17 12.70
N ILE A 139 0.95 -10.39 13.43
CA ILE A 139 0.69 -10.03 14.85
C ILE A 139 0.28 -8.57 14.98
N VAL A 140 0.91 -7.68 14.22
CA VAL A 140 0.71 -6.24 14.28
C VAL A 140 -0.48 -5.83 13.41
N VAL A 141 -1.67 -5.87 14.03
CA VAL A 141 -2.92 -5.39 13.44
C VAL A 141 -3.06 -3.89 13.71
N VAL A 142 -3.06 -3.10 12.63
CA VAL A 142 -3.11 -1.62 12.73
C VAL A 142 -4.57 -1.17 12.72
N THR A 143 -5.10 -0.84 13.90
CA THR A 143 -6.51 -0.43 14.06
C THR A 143 -6.75 1.05 13.78
N ALA A 144 -5.72 1.90 13.96
CA ALA A 144 -5.82 3.34 13.74
C ALA A 144 -5.49 3.72 12.29
N ASP A 145 -6.45 4.32 11.59
CA ASP A 145 -6.28 4.84 10.22
C ASP A 145 -5.11 5.83 10.11
N SER A 146 -4.88 6.65 11.14
CA SER A 146 -3.78 7.61 11.15
C SER A 146 -2.41 6.91 11.05
N THR A 147 -2.23 5.79 11.74
CA THR A 147 -1.03 4.96 11.67
C THR A 147 -0.94 4.24 10.32
N LEU A 148 -2.05 3.65 9.85
CA LEU A 148 -2.09 2.92 8.59
C LEU A 148 -1.74 3.81 7.39
N ARG A 149 -2.22 5.07 7.36
CA ARG A 149 -1.89 6.05 6.33
C ARG A 149 -0.39 6.28 6.16
N HIS A 150 0.44 6.08 7.19
CA HIS A 150 1.89 6.16 7.03
C HIS A 150 2.44 5.06 6.12
N LEU A 151 1.90 3.84 6.22
CA LEU A 151 2.29 2.71 5.37
C LEU A 151 1.77 2.90 3.94
N GLU A 152 0.49 3.27 3.79
CA GLU A 152 -0.16 3.49 2.48
C GLU A 152 0.55 4.60 1.67
N LYS A 153 0.98 5.67 2.36
CA LYS A 153 1.76 6.77 1.73
C LYS A 153 3.04 6.27 1.06
N VAL A 154 3.70 5.24 1.60
CA VAL A 154 4.93 4.70 1.00
C VAL A 154 4.62 3.95 -0.30
N GLN A 155 3.61 3.09 -0.30
CA GLN A 155 3.16 2.37 -1.49
C GLN A 155 2.79 3.35 -2.61
N VAL A 156 1.98 4.35 -2.28
CA VAL A 156 1.56 5.38 -3.23
C VAL A 156 2.75 6.18 -3.75
N ALA A 157 3.68 6.56 -2.88
CA ALA A 157 4.88 7.30 -3.30
C ALA A 157 5.76 6.47 -4.25
N PHE A 158 5.90 5.17 -3.99
CA PHE A 158 6.63 4.26 -4.86
C PHE A 158 5.98 4.17 -6.25
N LEU A 159 4.68 3.87 -6.30
CA LEU A 159 3.96 3.70 -7.56
C LEU A 159 3.88 5.00 -8.37
N ARG A 160 3.73 6.17 -7.71
CA ARG A 160 3.77 7.47 -8.40
C ARG A 160 5.07 7.70 -9.14
N ARG A 161 6.19 7.39 -8.49
CA ARG A 161 7.52 7.53 -9.09
C ARG A 161 7.70 6.53 -10.23
N LEU A 162 7.35 5.26 -10.01
CA LEU A 162 7.45 4.22 -11.03
C LEU A 162 6.65 4.54 -12.31
N LEU A 163 5.47 5.14 -12.17
CA LEU A 163 4.62 5.48 -13.31
C LEU A 163 4.86 6.91 -13.85
N HIS A 164 5.79 7.67 -13.28
CA HIS A 164 6.07 9.06 -13.63
C HIS A 164 4.82 9.97 -13.60
N VAL A 165 3.90 9.71 -12.68
CA VAL A 165 2.68 10.50 -12.50
C VAL A 165 2.86 11.56 -11.40
N HIS A 166 2.14 12.67 -11.51
CA HIS A 166 2.29 13.82 -10.62
C HIS A 166 1.90 13.51 -9.15
N LYS A 167 2.40 14.30 -8.19
CA LYS A 167 2.05 14.13 -6.76
C LYS A 167 0.55 14.35 -6.47
N ARG A 168 -0.11 15.18 -7.28
CA ARG A 168 -1.55 15.48 -7.18
C ARG A 168 -2.43 14.51 -7.98
N SER A 169 -1.83 13.54 -8.68
CA SER A 169 -2.58 12.51 -9.40
C SER A 169 -3.45 11.75 -8.43
N MET A 170 -4.62 11.30 -8.88
CA MET A 170 -5.47 10.42 -8.09
C MET A 170 -4.64 9.26 -7.54
N THR A 171 -4.55 9.20 -6.22
CA THR A 171 -3.85 8.16 -5.49
C THR A 171 -4.40 6.78 -5.82
N THR A 172 -5.69 6.73 -6.16
CA THR A 172 -6.45 5.50 -6.26
C THR A 172 -6.14 4.64 -7.47
N VAL A 173 -5.69 5.23 -8.58
CA VAL A 173 -5.23 4.43 -9.73
C VAL A 173 -3.99 3.61 -9.39
N LEU A 174 -3.31 3.96 -8.29
CA LEU A 174 -2.07 3.37 -7.78
C LEU A 174 -2.34 2.54 -6.51
N PHE A 175 -3.51 1.90 -6.43
CA PHE A 175 -4.18 1.51 -5.19
C PHE A 175 -3.35 0.79 -4.11
N SER A 176 -3.76 1.05 -2.87
CA SER A 176 -3.24 0.64 -1.57
C SER A 176 -3.67 -0.79 -1.18
N ALA A 177 -3.01 -1.79 -1.77
CA ALA A 177 -3.18 -3.18 -1.33
C ALA A 177 -2.72 -3.42 0.13
N ILE A 178 -1.93 -2.53 0.74
CA ILE A 178 -1.29 -2.83 2.04
C ILE A 178 -2.29 -3.00 3.19
N ARG A 179 -3.41 -2.25 3.21
CA ARG A 179 -4.49 -2.41 4.20
C ARG A 179 -5.03 -3.84 4.19
N TYR A 180 -5.54 -4.26 3.03
CA TYR A 180 -6.11 -5.58 2.80
C TYR A 180 -5.08 -6.69 2.97
N ARG A 181 -3.89 -6.52 2.40
CA ARG A 181 -2.80 -7.50 2.47
C ARG A 181 -2.37 -7.77 3.91
N ARG A 182 -2.20 -6.75 4.74
CA ARG A 182 -1.83 -6.94 6.16
C ARG A 182 -2.92 -7.65 6.92
N LEU A 183 -4.20 -7.33 6.68
CA LEU A 183 -5.33 -8.03 7.29
C LEU A 183 -5.38 -9.51 6.85
N ILE A 184 -5.19 -9.80 5.56
CA ILE A 184 -5.12 -11.16 5.03
C ILE A 184 -3.97 -11.94 5.68
N LEU A 185 -2.79 -11.33 5.90
CA LEU A 185 -1.68 -11.98 6.60
C LEU A 185 -2.00 -12.32 8.05
N ALA A 186 -2.70 -11.42 8.78
CA ALA A 186 -3.17 -11.70 10.13
C ALA A 186 -4.20 -12.84 10.17
N MET A 187 -5.17 -12.84 9.25
CA MET A 187 -6.19 -13.91 9.18
C MET A 187 -5.61 -15.26 8.73
N ARG A 188 -4.61 -15.27 7.83
CA ARG A 188 -3.88 -16.50 7.48
C ARG A 188 -3.10 -17.06 8.66
N TYR A 189 -2.51 -16.18 9.48
CA TYR A 189 -1.86 -16.62 10.71
C TYR A 189 -2.87 -17.14 11.74
N LEU A 190 -4.07 -16.52 11.83
CA LEU A 190 -5.17 -17.05 12.64
C LEU A 190 -5.56 -18.47 12.21
N LEU A 191 -5.69 -18.74 10.91
CA LEU A 191 -5.94 -20.12 10.42
C LEU A 191 -4.85 -21.09 10.86
N HIS A 192 -3.58 -20.68 10.80
CA HIS A 192 -2.48 -21.49 11.28
C HIS A 192 -2.59 -21.78 12.79
N LEU A 193 -2.91 -20.78 13.61
CA LEU A 193 -3.13 -20.98 15.04
C LEU A 193 -4.33 -21.90 15.35
N LEU A 194 -5.41 -21.79 14.59
CA LEU A 194 -6.58 -22.66 14.74
C LEU A 194 -6.26 -24.11 14.37
N ALA A 195 -5.50 -24.33 13.29
CA ALA A 195 -5.05 -25.66 12.87
C ALA A 195 -4.13 -26.31 13.91
N GLU A 196 -3.33 -25.50 14.62
CA GLU A 196 -2.38 -25.99 15.63
C GLU A 196 -2.95 -25.99 17.06
N ARG A 197 -4.26 -25.77 17.25
CA ARG A 197 -4.86 -25.61 18.59
C ARG A 197 -4.74 -26.82 19.51
N SER A 198 -4.61 -28.02 18.94
CA SER A 198 -4.35 -29.26 19.68
C SER A 198 -2.86 -29.57 19.90
N SER A 199 -1.96 -28.73 19.39
CA SER A 199 -0.51 -28.93 19.54
C SER A 199 -0.02 -28.50 20.94
N SER A 200 1.17 -28.97 21.31
CA SER A 200 1.87 -28.53 22.53
C SER A 200 2.56 -27.17 22.40
N LYS A 201 2.41 -26.48 21.26
CA LYS A 201 3.04 -25.19 21.01
C LYS A 201 2.39 -24.09 21.84
N LEU A 202 3.17 -23.07 22.22
CA LEU A 202 2.68 -21.96 23.03
C LEU A 202 1.76 -20.99 22.26
N ALA A 203 2.00 -20.79 20.96
CA ALA A 203 1.31 -19.75 20.19
C ALA A 203 -0.22 -19.95 20.10
N PRO A 204 -0.76 -21.17 19.88
CA PRO A 204 -2.20 -21.41 19.87
C PRO A 204 -2.90 -21.11 21.20
N PHE A 205 -2.25 -21.31 22.35
CA PHE A 205 -2.80 -20.91 23.66
C PHE A 205 -3.04 -19.40 23.77
N GLY A 206 -2.37 -18.59 22.94
CA GLY A 206 -2.64 -17.16 22.81
C GLY A 206 -4.07 -16.85 22.34
N LEU A 207 -4.71 -17.75 21.57
CA LEU A 207 -6.10 -17.60 21.16
C LEU A 207 -7.04 -17.73 22.37
N ASP A 208 -6.83 -18.74 23.21
CA ASP A 208 -7.64 -18.94 24.42
C ASP A 208 -7.50 -17.75 25.37
N ALA A 209 -6.28 -17.22 25.52
CA ALA A 209 -6.04 -16.00 26.28
C ALA A 209 -6.80 -14.78 25.70
N CYS A 210 -6.90 -14.66 24.36
CA CYS A 210 -7.69 -13.60 23.73
C CYS A 210 -9.19 -13.75 24.01
N ILE A 211 -9.71 -14.98 24.04
CA ILE A 211 -11.11 -15.26 24.38
C ILE A 211 -11.41 -14.85 25.83
N GLU A 212 -10.54 -15.23 26.77
CA GLU A 212 -10.67 -14.85 28.19
C GLU A 212 -10.60 -13.33 28.37
N LEU A 213 -9.64 -12.66 27.75
CA LEU A 213 -9.54 -11.20 27.79
C LEU A 213 -10.81 -10.53 27.23
N ARG A 214 -11.40 -11.08 26.17
CA ARG A 214 -12.66 -10.58 25.61
C ARG A 214 -13.82 -10.75 26.59
N ARG A 215 -13.93 -11.87 27.30
CA ARG A 215 -14.94 -12.08 28.37
C ARG A 215 -14.84 -11.00 29.46
N LEU A 216 -13.62 -10.55 29.73
CA LEU A 216 -13.33 -9.44 30.66
C LEU A 216 -13.50 -8.04 30.05
N GLY A 217 -14.03 -7.93 28.83
CA GLY A 217 -14.23 -6.66 28.13
C GLY A 217 -12.94 -5.96 27.69
N LYS A 218 -11.82 -6.69 27.61
CA LYS A 218 -10.51 -6.14 27.21
C LYS A 218 -10.28 -6.31 25.72
N ARG A 219 -9.59 -5.32 25.13
CA ARG A 219 -9.08 -5.39 23.75
C ARG A 219 -7.91 -6.37 23.67
N ASN A 220 -7.79 -7.04 22.53
CA ASN A 220 -6.78 -8.02 22.20
C ASN A 220 -6.68 -8.20 20.67
N TRP A 221 -5.79 -9.08 20.24
CA TRP A 221 -5.51 -9.33 18.81
C TRP A 221 -6.76 -9.72 18.00
N LEU A 222 -7.66 -10.57 18.52
CA LEU A 222 -8.91 -10.93 17.83
C LEU A 222 -9.88 -9.74 17.73
N THR A 223 -9.97 -8.92 18.78
CA THR A 223 -10.79 -7.70 18.74
C THR A 223 -10.24 -6.67 17.75
N ASP A 224 -8.91 -6.63 17.58
CA ASP A 224 -8.27 -5.73 16.63
C ASP A 224 -8.56 -6.17 15.18
N ILE A 225 -8.52 -7.47 14.89
CA ILE A 225 -8.94 -8.02 13.58
C ILE A 225 -10.39 -7.64 13.28
N ALA A 226 -11.31 -7.88 14.23
CA ALA A 226 -12.72 -7.52 14.08
C ALA A 226 -12.92 -6.01 13.89
N THR A 227 -12.12 -5.18 14.57
CA THR A 227 -12.15 -3.72 14.41
C THR A 227 -11.72 -3.30 13.00
N VAL A 228 -10.63 -3.88 12.48
CA VAL A 228 -10.14 -3.56 11.13
C VAL A 228 -11.14 -4.01 10.06
N LEU A 229 -11.78 -5.18 10.23
CA LEU A 229 -12.87 -5.64 9.35
C LEU A 229 -14.04 -4.65 9.29
N GLY A 230 -14.41 -4.06 10.44
CA GLY A 230 -15.42 -3.01 10.51
C GLY A 230 -15.02 -1.66 9.90
N HIS A 231 -13.74 -1.44 9.60
CA HIS A 231 -13.21 -0.21 8.98
C HIS A 231 -12.84 -0.39 7.49
N LEU A 232 -13.25 -1.49 6.86
CA LEU A 232 -13.04 -1.71 5.43
C LEU A 232 -14.04 -0.90 4.57
N TYR A 233 -13.80 -0.86 3.26
CA TYR A 233 -14.65 -0.17 2.28
C TYR A 233 -16.13 -0.55 2.41
N HIS A 234 -16.39 -1.86 2.56
CA HIS A 234 -17.68 -2.37 3.01
C HIS A 234 -17.49 -2.96 4.41
N PRO A 235 -17.99 -2.29 5.47
CA PRO A 235 -17.81 -2.74 6.84
C PRO A 235 -18.29 -4.18 7.06
N ILE A 236 -17.41 -5.03 7.55
CA ILE A 236 -17.74 -6.40 7.94
C ILE A 236 -17.87 -6.43 9.47
N LEU A 237 -19.10 -6.41 9.96
CA LEU A 237 -19.40 -6.54 11.38
C LEU A 237 -19.51 -8.03 11.72
N ILE A 238 -18.64 -8.50 12.61
CA ILE A 238 -18.61 -9.90 13.03
C ILE A 238 -18.61 -10.05 14.55
N ASN A 239 -19.16 -11.16 15.02
CA ASN A 239 -18.89 -11.65 16.35
C ASN A 239 -17.49 -12.28 16.38
N ILE A 240 -16.72 -12.07 17.45
CA ILE A 240 -15.38 -12.65 17.59
C ILE A 240 -15.41 -14.19 17.55
N ASN A 241 -16.50 -14.81 17.98
CA ASN A 241 -16.65 -16.27 17.88
C ASN A 241 -16.60 -16.77 16.43
N GLU A 242 -16.98 -15.94 15.45
CA GLU A 242 -16.83 -16.26 14.02
C GLU A 242 -15.36 -16.41 13.62
N LEU A 243 -14.45 -15.66 14.26
CA LEU A 243 -13.00 -15.77 14.02
C LEU A 243 -12.41 -17.08 14.58
N LEU A 244 -13.17 -17.87 15.32
CA LEU A 244 -12.74 -19.17 15.83
C LEU A 244 -13.10 -20.33 14.88
N SER A 245 -13.86 -20.05 13.82
CA SER A 245 -14.21 -21.03 12.79
C SER A 245 -13.23 -20.92 11.61
N PRO A 246 -12.44 -21.97 11.30
CA PRO A 246 -11.53 -21.95 10.15
C PRO A 246 -12.24 -21.65 8.83
N ASP A 247 -13.41 -22.27 8.59
CA ASP A 247 -14.18 -22.09 7.35
C ASP A 247 -14.63 -20.63 7.19
N ARG A 248 -15.09 -20.02 8.30
CA ARG A 248 -15.50 -18.62 8.29
C ARG A 248 -14.32 -17.68 8.06
N VAL A 249 -13.16 -17.96 8.65
CA VAL A 249 -11.95 -17.16 8.40
C VAL A 249 -11.47 -17.31 6.94
N HIS A 250 -11.59 -18.49 6.34
CA HIS A 250 -11.33 -18.70 4.90
C HIS A 250 -12.26 -17.86 4.01
N GLU A 251 -13.56 -17.85 4.33
CA GLU A 251 -14.55 -17.02 3.63
C GLU A 251 -14.24 -15.53 3.77
N LEU A 252 -13.87 -15.08 4.98
CA LEU A 252 -13.47 -13.69 5.23
C LEU A 252 -12.22 -13.30 4.43
N ILE A 253 -11.20 -14.16 4.36
CA ILE A 253 -10.01 -13.92 3.52
C ILE A 253 -10.40 -13.73 2.06
N THR A 254 -11.27 -14.60 1.54
CA THR A 254 -11.75 -14.52 0.15
C THR A 254 -12.56 -13.25 -0.09
N THR A 255 -13.44 -12.91 0.83
CA THR A 255 -14.26 -11.68 0.79
C THR A 255 -13.38 -10.44 0.78
N VAL A 256 -12.40 -10.37 1.69
CA VAL A 256 -11.45 -9.26 1.79
C VAL A 256 -10.56 -9.16 0.53
N ASP A 257 -10.20 -10.28 -0.11
CA ASP A 257 -9.45 -10.29 -1.37
C ASP A 257 -10.28 -9.85 -2.59
N HIS A 258 -11.60 -10.00 -2.56
CA HIS A 258 -12.47 -9.42 -3.59
C HIS A 258 -12.78 -7.95 -3.30
N MET A 259 -13.04 -7.59 -2.05
CA MET A 259 -13.47 -6.24 -1.66
C MET A 259 -12.52 -5.13 -2.12
N TRP A 260 -11.20 -5.35 -2.05
CA TRP A 260 -10.24 -4.33 -2.49
C TRP A 260 -10.26 -4.13 -4.01
N LYS A 261 -10.63 -5.17 -4.77
CA LYS A 261 -10.80 -5.13 -6.23
C LYS A 261 -12.05 -4.33 -6.59
N ASP A 262 -13.11 -4.50 -5.81
CA ASP A 262 -14.37 -3.77 -5.98
C ASP A 262 -14.19 -2.29 -5.62
N GLU A 263 -13.57 -1.99 -4.47
CA GLU A 263 -13.22 -0.62 -4.07
C GLU A 263 -12.40 0.09 -5.17
N LEU A 264 -11.45 -0.62 -5.79
CA LEU A 264 -10.65 -0.08 -6.88
C LEU A 264 -11.50 0.29 -8.09
N VAL A 265 -12.42 -0.59 -8.49
CA VAL A 265 -13.32 -0.33 -9.63
C VAL A 265 -14.19 0.88 -9.32
N ASP A 266 -14.85 0.90 -8.16
CA ASP A 266 -15.76 1.98 -7.75
C ASP A 266 -15.08 3.34 -7.72
N ILE A 267 -13.86 3.42 -7.20
CA ILE A 267 -13.16 4.71 -7.14
C ILE A 267 -12.69 5.15 -8.54
N ILE A 268 -12.32 4.21 -9.43
CA ILE A 268 -11.95 4.56 -10.81
C ILE A 268 -13.18 4.99 -11.62
N THR A 269 -14.32 4.30 -11.48
CA THR A 269 -15.55 4.62 -12.21
C THR A 269 -16.26 5.84 -11.65
N GLY A 270 -16.16 6.07 -10.34
CA GLY A 270 -16.77 7.22 -9.66
C GLY A 270 -16.04 8.55 -9.84
N SER A 271 -14.82 8.57 -10.41
CA SER A 271 -14.08 9.81 -10.59
C SER A 271 -14.14 10.37 -12.02
N PRO A 272 -14.54 11.65 -12.19
CA PRO A 272 -14.50 12.32 -13.49
C PRO A 272 -13.09 12.44 -14.10
N THR A 273 -12.03 12.40 -13.29
CA THR A 273 -10.64 12.55 -13.77
C THR A 273 -10.05 11.26 -14.30
N THR A 274 -10.74 10.13 -14.11
CA THR A 274 -10.33 8.81 -14.56
C THR A 274 -11.30 8.23 -15.58
N SER A 275 -12.06 9.08 -16.29
CA SER A 275 -13.06 8.66 -17.27
C SER A 275 -12.51 7.68 -18.31
N LEU A 276 -11.31 7.93 -18.84
CA LEU A 276 -10.63 6.99 -19.73
C LEU A 276 -10.30 5.66 -19.04
N LEU A 277 -9.92 5.68 -17.76
CA LEU A 277 -9.70 4.43 -17.04
C LEU A 277 -10.99 3.70 -16.71
N ALA A 278 -12.08 4.42 -16.45
CA ALA A 278 -13.39 3.88 -16.12
C ALA A 278 -13.96 3.09 -17.29
N HIS A 279 -13.76 3.59 -18.51
CA HIS A 279 -14.26 2.97 -19.74
C HIS A 279 -13.83 1.51 -19.91
N ARG A 280 -12.66 1.14 -19.37
CA ARG A 280 -12.17 -0.25 -19.37
C ARG A 280 -13.08 -1.18 -18.56
N PHE A 281 -13.63 -0.73 -17.44
CA PHE A 281 -14.48 -1.56 -16.59
C PHE A 281 -15.89 -1.66 -17.16
N VAL A 282 -16.38 -0.56 -17.73
CA VAL A 282 -17.73 -0.48 -18.30
C VAL A 282 -17.86 -1.32 -19.58
N LEU A 283 -16.85 -1.31 -20.46
CA LEU A 283 -16.95 -1.99 -21.76
C LEU A 283 -16.28 -3.35 -21.85
N SER A 284 -15.13 -3.55 -21.18
CA SER A 284 -14.30 -4.74 -21.38
C SER A 284 -14.39 -5.76 -20.24
N GLN A 285 -15.14 -5.46 -19.17
CA GLN A 285 -15.20 -6.25 -17.93
C GLN A 285 -13.81 -6.69 -17.44
N ALA A 286 -12.79 -5.86 -17.70
CA ALA A 286 -11.42 -6.24 -17.44
C ALA A 286 -11.18 -6.43 -15.94
N SER A 287 -10.47 -7.50 -15.57
CA SER A 287 -10.04 -7.74 -14.19
C SER A 287 -9.31 -6.52 -13.63
N SER A 288 -9.70 -6.06 -12.44
CA SER A 288 -9.17 -4.83 -11.82
C SER A 288 -7.70 -4.90 -11.42
N ALA A 289 -7.17 -6.12 -11.23
CA ALA A 289 -5.85 -6.37 -10.69
C ALA A 289 -4.87 -7.01 -11.69
N VAL A 290 -4.82 -6.51 -12.93
CA VAL A 290 -3.97 -7.08 -13.99
C VAL A 290 -2.96 -6.04 -14.52
N PHE A 291 -1.72 -6.50 -14.74
CA PHE A 291 -0.70 -5.70 -15.39
C PHE A 291 -1.11 -5.37 -16.83
N ARG A 292 -1.06 -4.09 -17.19
CA ARG A 292 -1.65 -3.60 -18.45
C ARG A 292 -0.61 -3.47 -19.57
N PRO A 293 -0.99 -3.77 -20.83
CA PRO A 293 -0.08 -3.65 -21.97
C PRO A 293 0.57 -2.28 -22.12
N TYR A 294 -0.17 -1.18 -21.87
CA TYR A 294 0.39 0.17 -21.95
C TYR A 294 1.51 0.46 -20.95
N LEU A 295 1.65 -0.35 -19.89
CA LEU A 295 2.76 -0.27 -18.93
C LEU A 295 3.99 -1.07 -19.38
N ASP A 296 3.88 -1.86 -20.45
CA ASP A 296 4.96 -2.67 -21.04
C ASP A 296 5.58 -2.01 -22.29
N VAL A 297 5.12 -0.81 -22.66
CA VAL A 297 5.65 -0.06 -23.81
C VAL A 297 7.14 0.21 -23.61
N ARG A 298 7.95 -0.22 -24.58
CA ARG A 298 9.42 -0.25 -24.44
C ARG A 298 10.05 1.14 -24.31
N ILE A 299 9.56 2.11 -25.07
CA ILE A 299 10.12 3.48 -25.05
C ILE A 299 9.52 4.26 -23.86
N PRO A 300 10.33 4.67 -22.86
CA PRO A 300 9.82 5.29 -21.64
C PRO A 300 8.98 6.54 -21.90
N ALA A 301 9.42 7.42 -22.82
CA ALA A 301 8.70 8.65 -23.13
C ALA A 301 7.28 8.37 -23.66
N HIS A 302 7.11 7.35 -24.51
CA HIS A 302 5.81 6.94 -25.04
C HIS A 302 4.94 6.31 -23.96
N ARG A 303 5.52 5.40 -23.17
CA ARG A 303 4.85 4.75 -22.03
C ARG A 303 4.32 5.77 -21.03
N VAL A 304 5.15 6.75 -20.67
CA VAL A 304 4.80 7.82 -19.73
C VAL A 304 3.72 8.73 -20.32
N ALA A 305 3.82 9.13 -21.59
CA ALA A 305 2.77 9.93 -22.24
C ALA A 305 1.41 9.24 -22.22
N LEU A 306 1.36 7.95 -22.60
CA LEU A 306 0.14 7.16 -22.59
C LEU A 306 -0.40 6.94 -21.17
N THR A 307 0.48 6.62 -20.21
CA THR A 307 0.08 6.48 -18.80
C THR A 307 -0.50 7.79 -18.25
N ARG A 308 0.09 8.94 -18.61
CA ARG A 308 -0.40 10.26 -18.18
C ARG A 308 -1.73 10.62 -18.83
N ALA A 309 -1.91 10.32 -20.12
CA ALA A 309 -3.17 10.46 -20.84
C ALA A 309 -4.30 9.72 -20.10
N LEU A 310 -4.04 8.45 -19.78
CA LEU A 310 -4.98 7.58 -19.10
C LEU A 310 -5.28 8.01 -17.66
N THR A 311 -4.28 8.45 -16.91
CA THR A 311 -4.42 8.79 -15.48
C THR A 311 -4.88 10.21 -15.20
N GLY A 312 -5.07 11.05 -16.22
CA GLY A 312 -5.40 12.47 -16.04
C GLY A 312 -4.25 13.28 -15.44
N THR A 313 -2.99 12.94 -15.79
CA THR A 313 -1.78 13.55 -15.21
C THR A 313 -0.91 14.24 -16.25
N HIS A 314 -1.53 14.61 -17.36
CA HIS A 314 -0.96 15.32 -18.50
C HIS A 314 -1.13 16.85 -18.36
N ASP A 315 -0.60 17.59 -19.34
CA ASP A 315 -0.47 19.06 -19.29
C ASP A 315 -1.57 19.80 -20.07
N LEU A 316 -2.57 19.06 -20.55
CA LEU A 316 -3.71 19.63 -21.28
C LEU A 316 -4.60 20.53 -20.41
N ALA A 317 -5.32 21.46 -21.04
CA ALA A 317 -6.15 22.45 -20.37
C ALA A 317 -7.25 21.83 -19.49
N ILE A 318 -7.80 20.65 -19.86
CA ILE A 318 -8.80 19.96 -19.04
C ILE A 318 -8.31 19.69 -17.60
N GLU A 319 -7.02 19.39 -17.42
CA GLU A 319 -6.40 19.12 -16.11
C GLU A 319 -5.82 20.39 -15.48
N ARG A 320 -5.11 21.19 -16.27
CA ARG A 320 -4.46 22.41 -15.76
C ARG A 320 -5.46 23.49 -15.36
N GLY A 321 -6.55 23.64 -16.11
CA GLY A 321 -7.64 24.55 -15.80
C GLY A 321 -8.33 24.24 -14.47
N LYS A 322 -8.33 22.98 -14.00
CA LYS A 322 -8.87 22.61 -12.68
C LYS A 322 -8.13 23.32 -11.54
N TRP A 323 -6.83 23.51 -11.69
CA TRP A 323 -5.98 24.02 -10.61
C TRP A 323 -6.17 25.52 -10.36
N VAL A 324 -6.69 26.22 -11.37
CA VAL A 324 -7.04 27.65 -11.31
C VAL A 324 -8.55 27.87 -11.20
N GLY A 325 -9.34 26.81 -10.96
CA GLY A 325 -10.78 26.91 -10.74
C GLY A 325 -11.62 27.15 -12.00
N LEU A 326 -11.05 26.98 -13.20
CA LEU A 326 -11.76 27.23 -14.46
C LEU A 326 -12.82 26.14 -14.70
N ALA A 327 -14.05 26.52 -15.05
CA ALA A 327 -15.11 25.55 -15.36
C ALA A 327 -14.77 24.72 -16.62
N ARG A 328 -15.27 23.48 -16.71
CA ARG A 328 -14.86 22.52 -17.77
C ARG A 328 -15.01 23.11 -19.17
N GLN A 329 -16.15 23.75 -19.45
CA GLN A 329 -16.47 24.34 -20.75
C GLN A 329 -15.52 25.47 -21.19
N TRP A 330 -14.82 26.10 -20.24
CA TRP A 330 -13.87 27.18 -20.53
C TRP A 330 -12.43 26.68 -20.70
N ARG A 331 -12.17 25.39 -20.50
CA ARG A 331 -10.83 24.79 -20.66
C ARG A 331 -10.58 24.46 -22.13
N LEU A 332 -10.67 25.47 -22.99
CA LEU A 332 -10.59 25.34 -24.43
C LEU A 332 -9.21 24.87 -24.90
N CYS A 333 -9.20 24.19 -26.04
CA CYS A 333 -8.01 23.74 -26.75
C CYS A 333 -7.19 24.93 -27.20
N ARG A 334 -5.95 25.04 -26.73
CA ARG A 334 -5.03 26.14 -27.07
C ARG A 334 -4.67 26.22 -28.56
N MET A 335 -4.95 25.16 -29.32
CA MET A 335 -4.60 25.05 -30.73
C MET A 335 -5.72 25.51 -31.66
N CYS A 336 -6.97 25.13 -31.36
CA CYS A 336 -8.12 25.48 -32.20
C CYS A 336 -9.11 26.45 -31.53
N ASN A 337 -9.08 26.61 -30.21
CA ASN A 337 -10.00 27.43 -29.40
C ASN A 337 -11.50 27.08 -29.54
N ASP A 338 -11.84 25.96 -30.19
CA ASP A 338 -13.23 25.61 -30.53
C ASP A 338 -13.91 24.70 -29.48
N ASP A 339 -13.15 23.85 -28.80
CA ASP A 339 -13.67 22.79 -27.93
C ASP A 339 -12.72 22.52 -26.75
N VAL A 340 -13.15 21.76 -25.76
CA VAL A 340 -12.40 21.45 -24.54
C VAL A 340 -11.11 20.68 -24.86
N GLU A 341 -9.98 21.11 -24.29
CA GLU A 341 -8.68 20.45 -24.44
C GLU A 341 -8.57 19.18 -23.58
N ASP A 342 -9.33 18.15 -23.93
CA ASP A 342 -9.17 16.82 -23.36
C ASP A 342 -8.40 15.87 -24.29
N VAL A 343 -8.05 14.69 -23.76
CA VAL A 343 -7.23 13.70 -24.46
C VAL A 343 -7.87 13.29 -25.78
N ILE A 344 -9.19 13.09 -25.80
CA ILE A 344 -9.90 12.58 -26.97
C ILE A 344 -9.97 13.67 -28.04
N HIS A 345 -10.24 14.91 -27.63
CA HIS A 345 -10.18 16.06 -28.53
C HIS A 345 -8.79 16.19 -29.17
N VAL A 346 -7.75 16.21 -28.34
CA VAL A 346 -6.36 16.34 -28.81
C VAL A 346 -6.00 15.24 -29.79
N LEU A 347 -6.30 13.98 -29.46
CA LEU A 347 -5.90 12.84 -30.28
C LEU A 347 -6.72 12.68 -31.55
N PHE A 348 -8.04 12.93 -31.52
CA PHE A 348 -8.94 12.48 -32.58
C PHE A 348 -9.82 13.56 -33.20
N MET A 349 -10.03 14.71 -32.54
CA MET A 349 -11.03 15.70 -32.98
C MET A 349 -10.46 17.04 -33.41
N CYS A 350 -9.34 17.50 -32.83
CA CYS A 350 -8.76 18.82 -33.13
C CYS A 350 -8.53 19.02 -34.63
N ASN A 351 -8.97 20.15 -35.17
CA ASN A 351 -8.91 20.51 -36.59
C ASN A 351 -7.62 21.28 -36.98
N HIS A 352 -6.77 21.62 -36.01
CA HIS A 352 -5.54 22.37 -36.26
C HIS A 352 -4.61 21.61 -37.22
N GLY A 353 -4.06 22.32 -38.22
CA GLY A 353 -3.31 21.70 -39.33
C GLY A 353 -2.18 20.76 -38.88
N ALA A 354 -1.36 21.16 -37.91
CA ALA A 354 -0.28 20.30 -37.39
C ALA A 354 -0.80 19.03 -36.69
N ALA A 355 -1.94 19.11 -36.01
CA ALA A 355 -2.57 17.95 -35.38
C ALA A 355 -3.10 16.98 -36.44
N VAL A 356 -3.73 17.50 -37.49
CA VAL A 356 -4.23 16.72 -38.63
C VAL A 356 -3.09 15.99 -39.35
N GLN A 357 -1.95 16.67 -39.57
CA GLN A 357 -0.76 16.10 -40.20
C GLN A 357 -0.16 14.91 -39.42
N LEU A 358 -0.25 14.91 -38.09
CA LEU A 358 0.17 13.77 -37.27
C LEU A 358 -0.89 12.66 -37.21
N ARG A 359 -2.17 13.04 -37.12
CA ARG A 359 -3.30 12.11 -36.94
C ARG A 359 -3.61 11.31 -38.20
N GLN A 360 -3.71 11.94 -39.37
CA GLN A 360 -4.17 11.29 -40.59
C GLN A 360 -3.29 10.11 -41.03
N PRO A 361 -1.96 10.24 -41.10
CA PRO A 361 -1.10 9.11 -41.45
C PRO A 361 -1.23 7.96 -40.46
N PHE A 362 -1.28 8.27 -39.16
CA PHE A 362 -1.42 7.26 -38.11
C PHE A 362 -2.76 6.50 -38.22
N LEU A 363 -3.87 7.21 -38.40
CA LEU A 363 -5.18 6.59 -38.55
C LEU A 363 -5.27 5.78 -39.85
N ASN A 364 -4.81 6.30 -40.98
CA ASN A 364 -4.85 5.60 -42.25
C ASN A 364 -4.06 4.28 -42.19
N THR A 365 -2.84 4.30 -41.67
CA THR A 365 -2.05 3.09 -41.46
C THR A 365 -2.78 2.13 -40.51
N THR A 366 -3.25 2.61 -39.36
CA THR A 366 -3.89 1.74 -38.37
C THR A 366 -5.19 1.10 -38.87
N LEU A 367 -6.08 1.87 -39.48
CA LEU A 367 -7.36 1.38 -40.00
C LEU A 367 -7.16 0.44 -41.21
N SER A 368 -6.13 0.67 -42.03
CA SER A 368 -5.78 -0.24 -43.12
C SER A 368 -5.25 -1.58 -42.61
N SER A 369 -4.43 -1.59 -41.55
CA SER A 369 -3.87 -2.81 -40.96
C SER A 369 -4.86 -3.54 -40.04
N PHE A 370 -5.84 -2.82 -39.49
CA PHE A 370 -6.84 -3.36 -38.57
C PHE A 370 -8.26 -2.88 -38.94
N PRO A 371 -8.87 -3.41 -40.01
CA PRO A 371 -10.18 -2.97 -40.52
C PRO A 371 -11.32 -3.07 -39.51
N ALA A 372 -11.21 -3.97 -38.53
CA ALA A 372 -12.19 -4.13 -37.44
C ALA A 372 -12.33 -2.89 -36.54
N LEU A 373 -11.41 -1.92 -36.63
CA LEU A 373 -11.47 -0.65 -35.93
C LEU A 373 -12.38 0.37 -36.64
N SER A 374 -12.57 0.26 -37.95
CA SER A 374 -13.33 1.22 -38.77
C SER A 374 -14.83 1.25 -38.42
N GLY A 375 -15.35 0.20 -37.79
CA GLY A 375 -16.73 0.13 -37.33
C GLY A 375 -16.99 0.80 -35.98
N LEU A 376 -15.98 1.39 -35.34
CA LEU A 376 -16.13 2.09 -34.07
C LEU A 376 -16.47 3.56 -34.28
N ASN A 377 -17.70 3.94 -33.93
CA ASN A 377 -18.19 5.31 -34.14
C ASN A 377 -17.75 6.31 -33.03
N SER A 378 -17.27 5.82 -31.88
CA SER A 378 -16.79 6.66 -30.77
C SER A 378 -15.26 6.72 -30.77
N PRO A 379 -14.65 7.93 -30.77
CA PRO A 379 -13.21 8.11 -30.60
C PRO A 379 -12.67 7.50 -29.30
N GLU A 380 -13.44 7.54 -28.20
CA GLU A 380 -13.06 6.86 -26.95
C GLU A 380 -12.95 5.35 -27.15
N SER A 381 -13.96 4.75 -27.77
CA SER A 381 -13.99 3.30 -28.01
C SER A 381 -12.84 2.87 -28.92
N LEU A 382 -12.52 3.67 -29.94
CA LEU A 382 -11.36 3.46 -30.81
C LEU A 382 -10.06 3.49 -30.00
N PHE A 383 -9.86 4.53 -29.18
CA PHE A 383 -8.67 4.67 -28.35
C PHE A 383 -8.49 3.47 -27.40
N HIS A 384 -9.57 3.04 -26.76
CA HIS A 384 -9.54 1.91 -25.84
C HIS A 384 -9.16 0.59 -26.53
N ARG A 385 -9.73 0.32 -27.71
CA ARG A 385 -9.38 -0.90 -28.46
C ARG A 385 -7.92 -0.89 -28.92
N MET A 386 -7.39 0.28 -29.28
CA MET A 386 -5.99 0.44 -29.68
C MET A 386 -4.99 0.14 -28.55
N ILE A 387 -5.28 0.57 -27.31
CA ILE A 387 -4.36 0.39 -26.17
C ILE A 387 -4.49 -0.97 -25.47
N GLU A 388 -5.54 -1.74 -25.79
CA GLU A 388 -5.73 -3.11 -25.31
C GLU A 388 -5.09 -4.14 -26.26
N SER A 389 -5.00 -3.83 -27.55
CA SER A 389 -4.33 -4.67 -28.54
C SER A 389 -2.81 -4.60 -28.38
N LYS A 390 -2.16 -5.77 -28.26
CA LYS A 390 -0.70 -5.88 -28.15
C LYS A 390 0.02 -5.25 -29.34
N ASP A 391 -0.53 -5.41 -30.54
CA ASP A 391 0.09 -4.93 -31.78
C ASP A 391 -0.05 -3.41 -31.97
N LEU A 392 -1.06 -2.81 -31.34
CA LEU A 392 -1.37 -1.38 -31.48
C LEU A 392 -0.95 -0.52 -30.30
N THR A 393 -0.68 -1.12 -29.14
CA THR A 393 -0.35 -0.37 -27.93
C THR A 393 0.90 0.50 -28.12
N GLU A 394 1.98 -0.04 -28.70
CA GLU A 394 3.22 0.71 -28.92
C GLU A 394 3.07 1.84 -29.97
N PRO A 395 2.51 1.58 -31.18
CA PRO A 395 2.20 2.64 -32.13
C PRO A 395 1.31 3.74 -31.54
N THR A 396 0.30 3.35 -30.77
CA THR A 396 -0.63 4.29 -30.12
C THR A 396 0.08 5.12 -29.05
N ALA A 397 0.95 4.51 -28.24
CA ALA A 397 1.74 5.24 -27.26
C ALA A 397 2.68 6.27 -27.92
N ARG A 398 3.28 5.92 -29.06
CA ARG A 398 4.08 6.86 -29.87
C ARG A 398 3.22 8.01 -30.39
N PHE A 399 2.04 7.70 -30.92
CA PHE A 399 1.10 8.71 -31.40
C PHE A 399 0.70 9.70 -30.29
N VAL A 400 0.32 9.19 -29.11
CA VAL A 400 -0.01 10.02 -27.94
C VAL A 400 1.17 10.91 -27.54
N TYR A 401 2.39 10.37 -27.51
CA TYR A 401 3.58 11.15 -27.21
C TYR A 401 3.83 12.29 -28.20
N ASN A 402 3.70 12.03 -29.50
CA ASN A 402 3.90 13.04 -30.54
C ASN A 402 2.84 14.15 -30.43
N MET A 403 1.58 13.78 -30.24
CA MET A 403 0.49 14.73 -30.04
C MET A 403 0.71 15.59 -28.78
N PHE A 404 1.08 14.98 -27.66
CA PHE A 404 1.36 15.75 -26.44
C PHE A 404 2.60 16.64 -26.56
N SER A 405 3.59 16.23 -27.35
CA SER A 405 4.78 17.05 -27.63
C SER A 405 4.42 18.27 -28.46
N LEU A 406 3.53 18.12 -29.45
CA LEU A 406 2.97 19.23 -30.22
C LEU A 406 2.18 20.20 -29.31
N TRP A 407 1.35 19.70 -28.38
CA TRP A 407 0.62 20.59 -27.49
C TRP A 407 1.51 21.32 -26.48
N LYS A 408 2.65 20.73 -26.11
CA LYS A 408 3.64 21.38 -25.25
C LYS A 408 4.39 22.51 -25.93
N SER A 409 4.48 22.51 -27.27
CA SER A 409 5.14 23.60 -27.99
C SER A 409 4.31 24.88 -28.02
N VAL A 410 3.04 24.81 -27.62
CA VAL A 410 2.14 25.97 -27.54
C VAL A 410 1.85 26.28 -26.07
N PRO A 411 2.10 27.53 -25.61
CA PRO A 411 1.88 27.90 -24.22
C PRO A 411 0.42 27.71 -23.84
N LEU A 412 0.19 27.27 -22.60
CA LEU A 412 -1.13 27.28 -21.99
C LEU A 412 -1.25 28.60 -21.24
N PHE A 413 -2.11 29.49 -21.76
CA PHE A 413 -2.27 30.90 -21.36
C PHE A 413 -1.16 31.82 -21.87
#